data_AF-A0AAW0IFL7-F1
#
_entry.id   AF-A0AAW0IFL7-F1
#
_cell.length_a   1.000
_cell.length_b   1.000
_cell.length_c   1.000
_cell.angle_alpha   90.00
_cell.angle_beta   90.00
_cell.angle_gamma   90.00
#
_symmetry.space_group_name_H-M   'P 1'
#
loop_
_entity.id
_entity.type
_entity.pdbx_description
1 polymer ?
#
loop_
_entity_poly.entity_id
_entity_poly.type
_entity_poly.pdbx_seq_one_letter_code
_entity_poly.pdbx_strand_id
1 'polypeptide(L)'
;MGVYESFGTFLEIVVLVGYVVQKNLEVGELLVVDVSCIVALTTTVNVQVKYNGPMRRAVFGGDNLVTAILTGPGIVFIQSLPFHRFSQRIARAVTSPNMRENPKFFIQIAIFFFLAYVVIVSSLILTDV
;
A
#
# COMPACT_ATOMS: atom_id res chain seq x y z
N MET A 1 -6.41 3.22 14.61
CA MET A 1 -5.04 3.66 14.94
C MET A 1 -5.20 4.81 15.92
N GLY A 2 -5.00 4.55 17.21
CA GLY A 2 -5.12 5.58 18.25
C GLY A 2 -3.84 6.39 18.34
N VAL A 3 -3.94 7.70 18.50
CA VAL A 3 -2.82 8.55 18.89
C VAL A 3 -2.86 8.63 20.42
N TYR A 4 -1.75 8.26 21.05
CA TYR A 4 -1.59 8.36 22.50
C TYR A 4 -0.65 9.51 22.78
N GLU A 5 -1.06 10.41 23.66
CA GLU A 5 -0.22 11.50 24.13
C GLU A 5 0.25 11.16 25.55
N SER A 6 1.56 11.15 25.73
CA SER A 6 2.19 10.79 26.99
C SER A 6 2.52 12.06 27.77
N PHE A 7 2.12 12.13 29.05
CA PHE A 7 2.32 13.29 29.91
C PHE A 7 2.99 12.90 31.22
N GLY A 8 4.28 13.16 31.37
CA GLY A 8 5.00 13.00 32.65
C GLY A 8 6.43 12.51 32.47
N THR A 9 7.07 12.16 33.60
CA THR A 9 8.47 11.70 33.63
C THR A 9 8.52 10.20 33.87
N PHE A 10 8.04 9.43 32.91
CA PHE A 10 8.04 7.97 32.97
C PHE A 10 8.67 7.35 31.72
N LEU A 11 9.17 6.13 31.87
CA LEU A 11 9.74 5.36 30.77
C LEU A 11 8.62 4.62 30.05
N GLU A 12 8.47 4.86 28.75
CA GLU A 12 7.60 4.08 27.88
C GLU A 12 8.43 3.13 27.01
N ILE A 13 7.92 1.91 26.82
CA ILE A 13 8.53 0.90 25.95
C ILE A 13 7.54 0.59 24.83
N VAL A 14 7.97 0.79 23.59
CA VAL A 14 7.18 0.46 22.39
C VAL A 14 7.87 -0.65 21.63
N VAL A 15 7.14 -1.74 21.35
CA VAL A 15 7.63 -2.88 20.56
C VAL A 15 7.30 -2.66 19.09
N LEU A 16 8.32 -2.78 18.23
CA LEU A 16 8.24 -2.46 16.81
C LEU A 16 8.77 -3.62 15.98
N VAL A 17 8.36 -3.66 14.71
CA VAL A 17 8.70 -4.73 13.76
C VAL A 17 9.62 -4.18 12.66
N GLY A 18 10.78 -4.80 12.48
CA GLY A 18 11.75 -4.35 11.49
C GLY A 18 12.71 -3.31 12.06
N TYR A 19 13.09 -2.33 11.24
CA TYR A 19 14.10 -1.33 11.60
C TYR A 19 13.46 0.00 11.95
N VAL A 20 14.06 0.70 12.90
CA VAL A 20 13.58 1.98 13.42
C VAL A 20 14.65 3.03 13.24
N VAL A 21 14.26 4.17 12.68
CA VAL A 21 15.13 5.33 12.48
C VAL A 21 14.61 6.48 13.30
N GLN A 22 15.51 7.10 14.06
CA GLN A 22 15.27 8.40 14.68
C GLN A 22 15.73 9.50 13.72
N LYS A 23 14.84 10.44 13.40
CA LYS A 23 15.18 11.65 12.64
C LYS A 23 14.94 12.87 13.52
N ASN A 24 15.97 13.71 13.64
CA ASN A 24 15.82 15.07 14.14
C ASN A 24 15.44 15.97 12.96
N LEU A 25 14.34 16.70 13.10
CA LEU A 25 13.86 17.68 12.14
C LEU A 25 14.26 19.07 12.63
N GLU A 26 14.96 19.81 11.80
CA GLU A 26 15.24 21.22 12.04
C GLU A 26 13.99 22.10 11.85
N VAL A 27 14.07 23.37 12.24
CA VAL A 27 12.96 24.32 12.12
C VAL A 27 12.58 24.46 10.65
N GLY A 28 11.33 24.12 10.31
CA GLY A 28 10.84 24.17 8.93
C GLY A 28 11.29 23.00 8.04
N GLU A 29 12.06 22.04 8.56
CA GLU A 29 12.41 20.83 7.80
C GLU A 29 11.16 19.97 7.57
N LEU A 30 10.95 19.58 6.31
CA LEU A 30 9.81 18.80 5.88
C LEU A 30 10.21 17.34 5.64
N LEU A 31 9.41 16.43 6.18
CA LEU A 31 9.57 15.00 5.99
C LEU A 31 8.24 14.38 5.58
N VAL A 32 8.23 13.71 4.44
CA VAL A 32 7.06 13.05 3.89
C VAL A 32 7.19 11.55 4.09
N VAL A 33 6.28 10.96 4.87
CA VAL A 33 6.30 9.53 5.23
C VAL A 33 4.90 8.94 5.20
N ASP A 34 4.80 7.62 5.12
CA ASP A 34 3.51 6.95 5.33
C ASP A 34 3.07 7.11 6.80
N VAL A 35 1.80 7.44 7.03
CA VAL A 35 1.24 7.59 8.39
C VAL A 35 1.43 6.32 9.22
N SER A 36 1.32 5.15 8.59
CA SER A 36 1.43 3.86 9.27
C SER A 36 2.85 3.56 9.75
N CYS A 37 3.87 4.20 9.19
CA CYS A 37 5.28 4.04 9.58
C CYS A 37 5.70 4.95 10.74
N ILE A 38 4.87 5.91 11.15
CA ILE A 38 5.18 6.81 12.27
C ILE A 38 4.90 6.09 13.58
N VAL A 39 5.90 6.07 14.47
CA VAL A 39 5.79 5.42 15.77
C VAL A 39 5.57 6.43 16.89
N ALA A 40 6.46 7.42 16.96
CA ALA A 40 6.46 8.44 17.99
C ALA A 40 7.05 9.73 17.41
N LEU A 41 6.58 10.87 17.90
CA LEU A 41 7.09 12.18 17.52
C LEU A 41 6.95 13.14 18.69
N THR A 42 7.78 14.17 18.72
CA THR A 42 7.65 15.25 19.71
C THR A 42 6.45 16.13 19.36
N THR A 43 5.78 16.66 20.38
CA THR A 43 4.59 17.53 20.24
C THR A 43 4.85 18.81 19.45
N THR A 44 6.12 19.20 19.29
CA THR A 44 6.56 20.34 18.50
C THR A 44 6.49 20.12 16.99
N VAL A 45 6.41 18.86 16.53
CA VAL A 45 6.37 18.52 15.10
C VAL A 45 4.94 18.68 14.57
N ASN A 46 4.77 19.49 13.53
CA ASN A 46 3.48 19.65 12.87
C ASN A 46 3.21 18.49 11.92
N VAL A 47 2.06 17.82 12.09
CA VAL A 47 1.65 16.65 11.31
C VAL A 47 0.46 17.00 10.42
N GLN A 48 0.63 16.88 9.11
CA GLN A 48 -0.45 17.04 8.13
C GLN A 48 -0.71 15.74 7.39
N VAL A 49 -1.90 15.18 7.58
CA VAL A 49 -2.31 13.94 6.92
C VAL A 49 -2.95 14.24 5.57
N LYS A 50 -2.42 13.62 4.51
CA LYS A 50 -2.94 13.69 3.14
C LYS A 50 -3.43 12.33 2.69
N TYR A 51 -4.71 12.29 2.31
CA TYR A 51 -5.31 11.10 1.71
C TYR A 51 -5.02 11.11 0.21
N ASN A 52 -4.30 10.10 -0.27
CA ASN A 52 -4.05 9.96 -1.70
C ASN A 52 -5.35 9.51 -2.41
N GLY A 53 -5.76 10.28 -3.42
CA GLY A 53 -7.03 10.06 -4.13
C GLY A 53 -7.12 8.71 -4.86
N PRO A 54 -8.34 8.30 -5.27
CA PRO A 54 -8.63 7.00 -5.87
C PRO A 54 -7.76 6.63 -7.08
N MET A 55 -7.40 7.62 -7.88
CA MET A 55 -6.68 7.41 -9.14
C MET A 55 -5.22 6.98 -8.92
N ARG A 56 -4.54 7.48 -7.88
CA ARG A 56 -3.19 7.00 -7.52
C ARG A 56 -3.21 5.58 -6.94
N ARG A 57 -4.30 5.19 -6.26
CA ARG A 57 -4.46 3.83 -5.71
C ARG A 57 -4.51 2.75 -6.79
N ALA A 58 -5.15 3.06 -7.93
CA ALA A 58 -5.29 2.12 -9.03
C ALA A 58 -3.96 1.86 -9.79
N VAL A 59 -3.08 2.87 -9.87
CA VAL A 59 -1.81 2.78 -10.62
C VAL A 59 -0.69 2.13 -9.79
N PHE A 60 -0.63 2.40 -8.49
CA PHE A 60 0.46 1.90 -7.62
C PHE A 60 0.13 0.61 -6.86
N GLY A 61 -1.06 0.03 -7.08
CA GLY A 61 -1.37 -1.35 -6.69
C GLY A 61 -1.14 -1.66 -5.21
N GLY A 62 -2.14 -1.37 -4.38
CA GLY A 62 -2.18 -1.86 -3.00
C GLY A 62 -2.27 -0.77 -1.95
N ASP A 63 -3.24 -0.98 -1.05
CA ASP A 63 -3.40 -0.45 0.30
C ASP A 63 -3.31 1.06 0.49
N ASN A 64 -4.45 1.65 0.85
CA ASN A 64 -4.68 2.99 1.39
C ASN A 64 -3.40 3.77 1.79
N LEU A 65 -2.70 4.34 0.80
CA LEU A 65 -1.51 5.16 1.01
C LEU A 65 -1.95 6.50 1.60
N VAL A 66 -2.06 6.54 2.93
CA VAL A 66 -2.22 7.79 3.66
C VAL A 66 -0.83 8.31 3.98
N THR A 67 -0.50 9.49 3.45
CA THR A 67 0.82 10.09 3.60
C THR A 67 0.74 11.21 4.63
N ALA A 68 1.69 11.26 5.56
CA ALA A 68 1.89 12.37 6.48
C ALA A 68 3.00 13.29 5.97
N ILE A 69 2.81 14.58 6.12
CA ILE A 69 3.86 15.59 6.03
C ILE A 69 4.16 16.06 7.45
N LEU A 70 5.40 15.83 7.88
CA LEU A 70 5.92 16.20 9.19
C LEU A 70 6.79 17.45 9.01
N THR A 71 6.55 18.49 9.81
CA THR A 71 7.34 19.72 9.79
C THR A 71 7.96 19.95 11.16
N GLY A 72 9.29 20.10 11.20
CA GLY A 72 10.02 20.37 12.44
C GLY A 72 9.79 21.78 13.02
N PRO A 73 10.35 22.07 14.20
CA PRO A 73 11.45 21.33 14.84
C PRO A 73 10.99 20.15 15.71
N GLY A 74 11.81 19.10 15.81
CA GLY A 74 11.59 18.01 16.77
C GLY A 74 12.08 16.64 16.34
N ILE A 75 11.82 15.62 17.16
CA ILE A 75 12.29 14.25 16.90
C ILE A 75 11.13 13.40 16.42
N VAL A 76 11.38 12.58 15.40
CA VAL A 76 10.42 11.61 14.86
C VAL A 76 11.08 10.23 14.81
N PHE A 77 10.34 9.21 15.26
CA PHE A 77 10.70 7.80 15.16
C PHE A 77 9.86 7.14 14.06
N ILE A 78 10.55 6.53 13.10
CA ILE A 78 9.94 5.95 11.89
C ILE A 78 10.34 4.49 11.81
N GLN A 79 9.39 3.63 11.49
CA GLN A 79 9.58 2.20 11.31
C GLN A 79 9.53 1.83 9.82
N SER A 80 10.37 0.87 9.43
CA SER A 80 10.45 0.42 8.03
C SER A 80 9.22 -0.39 7.58
N LEU A 81 8.69 -1.24 8.45
CA LEU A 81 7.62 -2.18 8.10
C LEU A 81 6.51 -2.17 9.17
N PRO A 82 5.41 -1.43 8.95
CA PRO A 82 4.29 -1.45 9.86
C PRO A 82 3.60 -2.81 9.85
N PHE A 83 3.09 -3.23 11.01
CA PHE A 83 2.52 -4.57 11.20
C PHE A 83 1.41 -4.90 10.19
N HIS A 84 0.60 -3.91 9.81
CA HIS A 84 -0.44 -4.11 8.79
C HIS A 84 0.13 -4.49 7.41
N ARG A 85 1.22 -3.84 6.98
CA ARG A 85 1.89 -4.21 5.73
C ARG A 85 2.55 -5.58 5.85
N PHE A 86 3.09 -5.92 7.01
CA PHE A 86 3.62 -7.26 7.26
C PHE A 86 2.55 -8.34 7.16
N SER A 87 1.42 -8.17 7.85
CA SER A 87 0.33 -9.15 7.85
C SER A 87 -0.31 -9.29 6.47
N GLN A 88 -0.43 -8.20 5.70
CA GLN A 88 -0.88 -8.26 4.30
C GLN A 88 0.08 -9.01 3.39
N ARG A 89 1.40 -8.85 3.58
CA ARG A 89 2.41 -9.61 2.82
C ARG A 89 2.35 -11.09 3.16
N ILE A 90 2.19 -11.43 4.44
CA ILE A 90 1.97 -12.83 4.88
C ILE A 90 0.68 -13.35 4.26
N ALA A 91 -0.43 -12.61 4.36
CA ALA A 91 -1.71 -13.01 3.80
C ALA A 91 -1.57 -13.32 2.30
N ARG A 92 -1.00 -12.41 1.50
CA ARG A 92 -0.77 -12.64 0.06
C ARG A 92 0.17 -13.80 -0.24
N ALA A 93 1.10 -14.13 0.65
CA ALA A 93 2.00 -15.26 0.47
C ALA A 93 1.33 -16.60 0.82
N VAL A 94 0.48 -16.61 1.85
CA VAL A 94 -0.22 -17.81 2.35
C VAL A 94 -1.48 -18.10 1.52
N THR A 95 -2.22 -17.06 1.13
CA THR A 95 -3.22 -17.14 0.05
C THR A 95 -2.51 -17.06 -1.29
N SER A 96 -1.96 -18.19 -1.75
CA SER A 96 -1.70 -18.42 -3.17
C SER A 96 -2.92 -17.94 -3.99
N PRO A 97 -2.76 -17.25 -5.12
CA PRO A 97 -3.89 -16.80 -5.90
C PRO A 97 -4.69 -18.03 -6.30
N ASN A 98 -5.91 -18.16 -5.76
CA ASN A 98 -6.94 -18.93 -6.42
C ASN A 98 -7.08 -18.31 -7.82
N MET A 99 -6.45 -18.93 -8.83
CA MET A 99 -6.58 -18.59 -10.26
C MET A 99 -8.01 -18.80 -10.78
N ARG A 100 -9.00 -18.89 -9.90
CA ARG A 100 -10.40 -19.22 -10.20
C ARG A 100 -11.33 -18.01 -10.22
N GLU A 101 -10.87 -16.84 -9.76
CA GLU A 101 -11.74 -15.67 -9.54
C GLU A 101 -11.37 -14.45 -10.41
N ASN A 102 -10.48 -14.59 -11.42
CA ASN A 102 -10.14 -13.46 -12.29
C ASN A 102 -11.08 -13.44 -13.50
N PRO A 103 -12.12 -12.58 -13.54
CA PRO A 103 -13.05 -12.54 -14.67
C PRO A 103 -12.35 -12.22 -15.99
N LYS A 104 -11.18 -11.56 -15.96
CA LYS A 104 -10.38 -11.26 -17.15
C LYS A 104 -9.79 -12.53 -17.79
N PHE A 105 -9.48 -13.55 -17.00
CA PHE A 105 -8.96 -14.83 -17.52
C PHE A 105 -10.05 -15.61 -18.28
N PHE A 106 -11.27 -15.66 -17.74
CA PHE A 106 -12.41 -16.27 -18.42
C PHE A 106 -12.82 -15.53 -19.68
N ILE A 107 -12.83 -14.19 -19.63
CA ILE A 107 -13.10 -13.36 -20.82
C ILE A 107 -12.03 -13.60 -21.89
N GLN A 108 -10.76 -13.74 -21.52
CA GLN A 108 -9.67 -14.00 -22.47
C GLN A 108 -9.78 -15.39 -23.11
N ILE A 109 -10.17 -16.41 -22.35
CA ILE A 109 -10.45 -17.75 -22.88
C ILE A 109 -11.65 -17.71 -23.84
N ALA A 110 -12.72 -17.01 -23.48
CA ALA A 110 -13.90 -16.87 -24.34
C ALA A 110 -13.58 -16.14 -25.65
N ILE A 111 -12.78 -15.08 -25.61
CA ILE A 111 -12.32 -14.35 -26.81
C ILE A 111 -11.46 -15.26 -27.70
N PHE A 112 -10.59 -16.09 -27.12
CA PHE A 112 -9.77 -17.02 -27.89
C PHE A 112 -10.61 -18.06 -28.64
N PHE A 113 -11.60 -18.67 -27.97
CA PHE A 113 -12.51 -19.61 -28.61
C PHE A 113 -13.40 -18.95 -29.67
N PHE A 114 -13.85 -17.72 -29.44
CA PHE A 114 -14.63 -16.97 -30.42
C PHE A 114 -13.82 -16.66 -31.68
N LEU A 115 -12.57 -16.19 -31.52
CA LEU A 115 -11.68 -15.95 -32.66
C LEU A 115 -11.34 -17.25 -33.41
N ALA A 116 -11.06 -18.34 -32.70
CA ALA A 116 -10.80 -19.64 -33.31
C ALA A 116 -12.02 -20.13 -34.11
N TYR A 117 -13.23 -19.97 -33.57
CA TYR A 117 -14.47 -20.32 -34.27
C TYR A 117 -14.66 -19.51 -35.55
N VAL A 118 -14.48 -18.19 -35.49
CA VAL A 118 -14.60 -17.31 -36.67
C VAL A 118 -13.61 -17.71 -37.76
N VAL A 119 -12.35 -18.02 -37.39
CA VAL A 119 -11.32 -18.47 -38.34
C VAL A 119 -11.69 -19.82 -38.98
N ILE A 120 -12.17 -20.77 -38.18
CA ILE A 120 -12.56 -22.11 -38.67
C ILE A 120 -13.75 -22.01 -39.63
N VAL A 121 -14.79 -21.26 -39.27
CA VAL A 121 -15.98 -21.07 -40.09
C VAL A 121 -15.64 -20.31 -41.37
N SER A 122 -14.83 -19.26 -41.29
CA SER A 122 -14.36 -18.54 -42.48
C SER A 122 -13.52 -19.43 -43.40
N SER A 123 -12.72 -20.34 -42.85
CA SER A 123 -11.95 -21.29 -43.65
C SER A 123 -12.85 -22.30 -44.34
N LEU A 124 -13.85 -22.86 -43.63
CA LEU A 124 -14.83 -23.81 -44.21
C LEU A 124 -15.63 -23.18 -45.34
N ILE A 125 -16.17 -21.97 -45.13
CA ILE A 125 -16.96 -21.26 -46.16
C ILE A 125 -16.11 -20.92 -47.39
N LEU A 126 -14.83 -20.59 -47.20
CA LEU A 126 -13.91 -20.31 -48.32
C LEU A 126 -13.46 -21.58 -49.06
N THR A 127 -13.61 -22.76 -48.46
CA THR A 127 -13.27 -24.05 -49.10
C THR A 127 -14.42 -24.60 -49.94
N ASP A 128 -15.65 -24.10 -49.74
CA ASP A 128 -16.87 -24.51 -50.46
C ASP A 128 -17.27 -23.56 -51.63
N VAL A 129 -16.39 -22.62 -52.01
CA VAL A 129 -16.52 -21.74 -53.21
C VAL A 129 -15.46 -22.12 -54.24
#